data_AF-A0A5C3KUK0-F1
#
_entry.id   AF-A0A5C3KUK0-F1
#
_cell.length_a   1.000
_cell.length_b   1.000
_cell.length_c   1.000
_cell.angle_alpha   90.00
_cell.angle_beta   90.00
_cell.angle_gamma   90.00
#
_symmetry.space_group_name_H-M   'P 1'
#
loop_
_entity.id
_entity.type
_entity.pdbx_description
1 polymer ?
#
loop_
_entity_poly.entity_id
_entity_poly.type
_entity_poly.pdbx_seq_one_letter_code
_entity_poly.pdbx_strand_id
1 'polypeptide(L)'
;MSPIVEASSHSYPHTAELIKRLTGANRVDFIAVYLGSTNQKNTGSEQQVSQPASLTHVDQTAKAAVARVERHLPADEVSGLLQKRLQIINVWRPISHSAWDWPLALCDYRSIDEATDTVPVAPAYSPDREGEMYGISYNASQRWKYIQGMTPDEAVIFKCFDSIDDGGVARFAPHTGFEDPTTPKGSLPRESVEIRALVFYD
;
A
#
# COMPACT_ATOMS: atom_id res chain seq x y z
N MET A 1 11.39 -10.76 -12.95
CA MET A 1 12.28 -10.55 -11.79
C MET A 1 12.29 -9.06 -11.49
N SER A 2 11.48 -8.60 -10.53
CA SER A 2 11.56 -7.21 -10.05
C SER A 2 12.71 -7.10 -9.08
N PRO A 3 13.67 -6.18 -9.26
CA PRO A 3 14.60 -5.83 -8.21
C PRO A 3 13.83 -5.05 -7.14
N ILE A 4 13.29 -5.78 -6.17
CA ILE A 4 12.79 -5.24 -4.90
C ILE A 4 14.04 -4.73 -4.19
N VAL A 5 14.16 -3.40 -4.03
CA VAL A 5 15.15 -2.84 -3.09
C VAL A 5 14.79 -3.41 -1.72
N GLU A 6 15.61 -4.34 -1.21
CA GLU A 6 15.44 -4.92 0.12
C GLU A 6 15.43 -3.78 1.14
N ALA A 7 14.23 -3.42 1.59
CA ALA A 7 14.04 -2.43 2.62
C ALA A 7 14.41 -3.08 3.95
N SER A 8 15.69 -3.05 4.31
CA SER A 8 16.06 -3.39 5.69
C SER A 8 15.39 -2.39 6.64
N SER A 9 14.86 -2.88 7.76
CA SER A 9 14.25 -2.07 8.84
C SER A 9 15.12 -0.90 9.30
N HIS A 10 16.43 -0.97 9.05
CA HIS A 10 17.43 0.03 9.38
C HIS A 10 17.36 1.31 8.54
N SER A 11 16.71 1.30 7.37
CA SER A 11 16.65 2.49 6.48
C SER A 11 15.51 3.48 6.81
N TYR A 12 14.52 3.08 7.62
CA TYR A 12 13.35 3.91 7.96
C TYR A 12 12.88 3.76 9.42
N PRO A 13 13.76 4.00 10.42
CA PRO A 13 13.43 3.77 11.84
C PRO A 13 12.22 4.58 12.31
N HIS A 14 12.11 5.85 11.89
CA HIS A 14 10.98 6.70 12.24
C HIS A 14 9.63 6.21 11.68
N THR A 15 9.64 5.54 10.52
CA THR A 15 8.42 4.96 9.93
C THR A 15 7.96 3.75 10.74
N ALA A 16 8.88 2.90 11.19
CA ALA A 16 8.55 1.75 12.02
C ALA A 16 7.96 2.20 13.37
N GLU A 17 8.59 3.19 14.01
CA GLU A 17 8.09 3.80 15.26
C GLU A 17 6.70 4.43 15.09
N LEU A 18 6.48 5.15 13.97
CA LEU A 18 5.19 5.73 13.63
C LEU A 18 4.09 4.66 13.51
N ILE A 19 4.36 3.56 12.79
CA ILE A 19 3.43 2.44 12.67
C ILE A 19 3.14 1.86 14.05
N LYS A 20 4.16 1.49 14.82
CA LYS A 20 3.98 0.92 16.17
C LYS A 20 3.18 1.84 17.09
N ARG A 21 3.47 3.14 17.09
CA ARG A 21 2.77 4.13 17.92
C ARG A 21 1.29 4.27 17.55
N LEU A 22 0.97 4.25 16.26
CA LEU A 22 -0.41 4.44 15.80
C LEU A 22 -1.26 3.18 15.92
N THR A 23 -0.65 2.01 15.79
CA THR A 23 -1.40 0.75 15.77
C THR A 23 -1.32 -0.03 17.08
N GLY A 24 -0.31 0.22 17.91
CA GLY A 24 -0.01 -0.59 19.08
C GLY A 24 0.77 -1.87 18.78
N ALA A 25 1.30 -2.02 17.57
CA ALA A 25 2.04 -3.22 17.17
C ALA A 25 3.39 -3.36 17.88
N ASN A 26 3.80 -4.60 18.12
CA ASN A 26 5.06 -4.95 18.76
C ASN A 26 6.18 -5.13 17.72
N ARG A 27 5.81 -5.61 16.51
CA ARG A 27 6.74 -5.94 15.43
C ARG A 27 6.29 -5.34 14.10
N VAL A 28 7.26 -4.82 13.35
CA VAL A 28 7.10 -4.21 12.03
C VAL A 28 8.29 -4.65 11.18
N ASP A 29 8.02 -5.31 10.05
CA ASP A 29 9.03 -5.75 9.09
C ASP A 29 8.70 -5.12 7.73
N PHE A 30 9.62 -4.32 7.18
CA PHE A 30 9.45 -3.73 5.85
C PHE A 30 9.70 -4.79 4.77
N ILE A 31 8.80 -4.86 3.80
CA ILE A 31 8.83 -5.87 2.74
C ILE A 31 8.91 -5.28 1.33
N ALA A 32 8.68 -3.98 1.20
CA ALA A 32 8.87 -3.25 -0.06
C ALA A 32 8.97 -1.74 0.17
N VAL A 33 9.70 -1.07 -0.71
CA VAL A 33 9.70 0.39 -0.89
C VAL A 33 9.49 0.67 -2.37
N TYR A 34 8.46 1.45 -2.69
CA TYR A 34 8.12 1.83 -4.05
C TYR A 34 8.34 3.33 -4.22
N LEU A 35 9.07 3.71 -5.27
CA LEU A 35 9.22 5.09 -5.69
C LEU A 35 8.27 5.35 -6.86
N GLY A 36 7.38 6.32 -6.68
CA GLY A 36 6.40 6.70 -7.68
C GLY A 36 6.72 8.05 -8.30
N SER A 37 6.67 8.15 -9.63
CA SER A 37 6.70 9.42 -10.34
C SER A 37 5.83 9.42 -11.59
N THR A 38 5.21 10.57 -11.89
CA THR A 38 4.50 10.80 -13.15
C THR A 38 5.40 11.36 -14.24
N ASN A 39 6.65 11.71 -13.94
CA ASN A 39 7.59 12.19 -14.94
C ASN A 39 8.03 11.04 -15.88
N GLN A 40 7.51 11.05 -17.11
CA GLN A 40 7.77 10.02 -18.13
C GLN A 40 9.24 9.95 -18.57
N LYS A 41 10.11 10.90 -18.18
CA LYS A 41 11.52 10.96 -18.59
C LYS A 41 12.49 10.19 -17.69
N ASN A 42 12.05 9.61 -16.58
CA ASN A 42 12.91 8.86 -15.65
C ASN A 42 13.18 7.39 -16.04
N THR A 43 13.22 7.08 -17.34
CA THR A 43 13.56 5.73 -17.83
C THR A 43 15.06 5.39 -17.75
N GLY A 44 15.88 6.26 -17.14
CA GLY A 44 17.35 6.15 -17.09
C GLY A 44 17.99 6.00 -15.71
N SER A 45 17.22 6.01 -14.60
CA SER A 45 17.78 5.73 -13.27
C SER A 45 17.80 4.22 -13.01
N GLU A 46 18.88 3.70 -12.41
CA GLU A 46 18.97 2.30 -11.93
C GLU A 46 17.84 1.95 -10.93
N GLN A 47 17.21 2.96 -10.32
CA GLN A 47 16.01 2.81 -9.50
C GLN A 47 14.75 2.73 -10.37
N GLN A 48 14.00 1.64 -10.21
CA GLN A 48 12.75 1.39 -10.92
C GLN A 48 11.64 2.28 -10.36
N VAL A 49 11.46 3.46 -10.96
CA VAL A 49 10.38 4.40 -10.64
C VAL A 49 9.11 4.01 -11.40
N SER A 50 7.99 3.83 -10.71
CA SER A 50 6.70 3.46 -11.32
C SER A 50 5.75 4.65 -11.48
N GLN A 51 4.87 4.58 -12.47
CA GLN A 51 3.74 5.49 -12.57
C GLN A 51 2.70 5.15 -11.50
N PRO A 52 1.93 6.14 -10.99
CA PRO A 52 0.81 5.86 -10.10
C PRO A 52 -0.17 4.88 -10.76
N ALA A 53 -0.63 3.90 -9.99
CA ALA A 53 -1.67 2.98 -10.46
C ALA A 53 -3.00 3.73 -10.61
N SER A 54 -3.55 3.72 -11.83
CA SER A 54 -4.86 4.32 -12.13
C SER A 54 -6.03 3.35 -11.92
N LEU A 55 -5.74 2.04 -11.90
CA LEU A 55 -6.72 1.02 -11.56
C LEU A 55 -6.94 1.03 -10.04
N THR A 56 -8.20 1.13 -9.64
CA THR A 56 -8.58 0.98 -8.24
C THR A 56 -8.30 -0.42 -7.73
N HIS A 57 -7.54 -0.52 -6.64
CA HIS A 57 -7.07 -1.80 -6.13
C HIS A 57 -6.87 -1.83 -4.61
N VAL A 58 -6.64 -3.04 -4.11
CA VAL A 58 -6.03 -3.34 -2.81
C VAL A 58 -4.85 -4.26 -3.09
N ASP A 59 -3.66 -3.90 -2.61
CA ASP A 59 -2.41 -4.55 -3.04
C ASP A 59 -2.29 -6.05 -2.75
N GLN A 60 -3.05 -6.58 -1.79
CA GLN A 60 -3.00 -7.98 -1.38
C GLN A 60 -4.39 -8.55 -1.16
N THR A 61 -4.63 -9.74 -1.70
CA THR A 61 -5.67 -10.62 -1.17
C THR A 61 -5.23 -11.24 0.16
N ALA A 62 -6.17 -11.83 0.90
CA ALA A 62 -5.85 -12.57 2.13
C ALA A 62 -4.83 -13.68 1.88
N LYS A 63 -4.95 -14.38 0.74
CA LYS A 63 -4.00 -15.41 0.31
C LYS A 63 -2.61 -14.81 0.04
N ALA A 64 -2.54 -13.71 -0.71
CA ALA A 64 -1.28 -13.04 -1.00
C ALA A 64 -0.61 -12.50 0.27
N ALA A 65 -1.39 -12.05 1.26
CA ALA A 65 -0.85 -11.58 2.54
C ALA A 65 -0.11 -12.69 3.30
N VAL A 66 -0.67 -13.91 3.34
CA VAL A 66 0.01 -15.09 3.92
C VAL A 66 1.29 -15.41 3.16
N ALA A 67 1.24 -15.44 1.83
CA ALA A 67 2.42 -15.69 0.99
C ALA A 67 3.54 -14.65 1.22
N ARG A 68 3.20 -13.40 1.57
CA ARG A 68 4.19 -12.38 1.95
C ARG A 68 4.90 -12.70 3.26
N VAL A 69 4.19 -13.24 4.26
CA VAL A 69 4.80 -13.69 5.51
C VAL A 69 5.79 -14.83 5.24
N GLU A 70 5.36 -15.83 4.44
CA GLU A 70 6.18 -16.99 4.09
C GLU A 70 7.45 -16.64 3.32
N ARG A 71 7.38 -15.66 2.39
CA ARG A 71 8.60 -15.20 1.69
C ARG A 71 9.54 -14.43 2.60
N HIS A 72 9.01 -13.43 3.30
CA HIS A 72 9.83 -12.33 3.80
C HIS A 72 10.36 -12.56 5.21
N LEU A 73 9.84 -13.55 5.93
CA LEU A 73 10.22 -13.81 7.32
C LEU A 73 10.91 -15.18 7.47
N PRO A 74 11.69 -15.37 8.56
CA PRO A 74 12.31 -16.65 8.85
C PRO A 74 11.29 -17.79 8.94
N ALA A 75 11.58 -18.91 8.25
CA ALA A 75 10.64 -20.03 8.11
C ALA A 75 10.18 -20.65 9.44
N ASP A 76 11.03 -20.60 10.46
CA ASP A 76 10.75 -21.09 11.81
C ASP A 76 9.79 -20.20 12.61
N GLU A 77 9.66 -18.92 12.23
CA GLU A 77 8.73 -17.97 12.87
C GLU A 77 7.35 -17.94 12.21
N VAL A 78 7.26 -18.27 10.91
CA VAL A 78 6.05 -18.12 10.07
C VAL A 78 4.81 -18.71 10.73
N SER A 79 4.89 -19.97 11.20
CA SER A 79 3.74 -20.65 11.79
C SER A 79 3.19 -19.92 13.01
N GLY A 80 4.07 -19.44 13.91
CA GLY A 80 3.67 -18.69 15.09
C GLY A 80 3.14 -17.30 14.77
N LEU A 81 3.73 -16.62 13.78
CA LEU A 81 3.30 -15.28 13.35
C LEU A 81 1.92 -15.30 12.69
N LEU A 82 1.60 -16.34 11.91
CA LEU A 82 0.29 -16.51 11.28
C LEU A 82 -0.84 -16.86 12.28
N GLN A 83 -0.52 -17.24 13.52
CA GLN A 83 -1.51 -17.36 14.60
C GLN A 83 -1.81 -16.03 15.29
N LYS A 84 -0.99 -15.01 15.07
CA LYS A 84 -1.19 -13.67 15.63
C LYS A 84 -2.04 -12.82 14.70
N ARG A 85 -2.48 -11.66 15.19
CA ARG A 85 -3.01 -10.64 14.29
C ARG A 85 -1.90 -10.18 13.35
N LEU A 86 -2.18 -10.24 12.05
CA LEU A 86 -1.32 -9.77 10.98
C LEU A 86 -2.01 -8.60 10.28
N GLN A 87 -1.27 -7.53 10.03
CA GLN A 87 -1.66 -6.49 9.11
C GLN A 87 -0.58 -6.28 8.04
N ILE A 88 -1.01 -5.85 6.86
CA ILE A 88 -0.13 -5.22 5.88
C ILE A 88 -0.50 -3.74 5.83
N ILE A 89 0.47 -2.88 6.09
CA ILE A 89 0.28 -1.44 6.13
C ILE A 89 1.20 -0.78 5.10
N ASN A 90 0.63 0.16 4.33
CA ASN A 90 1.38 1.08 3.51
C ASN A 90 1.49 2.44 4.23
N VAL A 91 2.68 3.03 4.13
CA VAL A 91 2.93 4.44 4.45
C VAL A 91 3.27 5.15 3.16
N TRP A 92 2.40 6.07 2.75
CA TRP A 92 2.57 6.86 1.54
C TRP A 92 2.87 8.32 1.88
N ARG A 93 3.87 8.91 1.20
CA ARG A 93 4.14 10.34 1.29
C ARG A 93 4.80 10.91 0.03
N PRO A 94 4.61 12.21 -0.25
CA PRO A 94 5.48 12.97 -1.14
C PRO A 94 6.92 13.01 -0.59
N ILE A 95 7.91 13.08 -1.49
CA ILE A 95 9.33 13.11 -1.08
C ILE A 95 10.10 14.36 -1.49
N SER A 96 9.56 15.15 -2.42
CA SER A 96 10.28 16.25 -3.07
C SER A 96 9.56 17.58 -2.91
N HIS A 97 8.25 17.61 -3.19
CA HIS A 97 7.40 18.79 -3.14
C HIS A 97 5.95 18.37 -2.91
N SER A 98 5.04 19.34 -2.76
CA SER A 98 3.61 19.06 -2.57
C SER A 98 3.02 18.23 -3.72
N ALA A 99 2.36 17.13 -3.39
CA ALA A 99 1.70 16.25 -4.36
C ALA A 99 0.35 16.83 -4.80
N TRP A 100 0.40 17.80 -5.71
CA TRP A 100 -0.76 18.29 -6.46
C TRP A 100 -1.09 17.37 -7.63
N ASP A 101 -0.06 16.92 -8.34
CA ASP A 101 -0.19 16.01 -9.47
C ASP A 101 -0.48 14.58 -8.99
N TRP A 102 -1.45 13.92 -9.60
CA TRP A 102 -1.86 12.54 -9.31
C TRP A 102 -1.95 12.19 -7.80
N PRO A 103 -2.83 12.85 -7.02
CA PRO A 103 -2.94 12.59 -5.59
C PRO A 103 -3.41 11.15 -5.29
N LEU A 104 -3.16 10.70 -4.07
CA LEU A 104 -3.63 9.39 -3.59
C LEU A 104 -5.07 9.49 -3.08
N ALA A 105 -5.98 8.74 -3.70
CA ALA A 105 -7.34 8.55 -3.21
C ALA A 105 -7.48 7.22 -2.46
N LEU A 106 -8.28 7.24 -1.40
CA LEU A 106 -8.63 6.09 -0.54
C LEU A 106 -10.14 5.99 -0.42
N CYS A 107 -10.67 4.77 -0.45
CA CYS A 107 -12.08 4.50 -0.20
C CYS A 107 -12.33 4.21 1.28
N ASP A 108 -13.41 4.76 1.82
CA ASP A 108 -13.92 4.39 3.13
C ASP A 108 -14.40 2.94 3.11
N TYR A 109 -13.72 2.05 3.81
CA TYR A 109 -14.06 0.63 3.86
C TYR A 109 -15.52 0.36 4.26
N ARG A 110 -16.14 1.22 5.06
CA ARG A 110 -17.57 1.11 5.45
C ARG A 110 -18.55 1.40 4.30
N SER A 111 -18.04 1.66 3.11
CA SER A 111 -18.81 1.84 1.88
C SER A 111 -18.55 0.75 0.84
N ILE A 112 -17.71 -0.23 1.19
CA ILE A 112 -17.36 -1.36 0.34
C ILE A 112 -18.23 -2.55 0.71
N ASP A 113 -18.81 -3.18 -0.30
CA ASP A 113 -19.36 -4.53 -0.18
C ASP A 113 -18.30 -5.52 -0.67
N GLU A 114 -17.60 -6.19 0.25
CA GLU A 114 -16.49 -7.10 -0.12
C GLU A 114 -16.91 -8.18 -1.13
N ALA A 115 -18.14 -8.67 -1.03
CA ALA A 115 -18.61 -9.79 -1.85
C ALA A 115 -18.86 -9.39 -3.31
N THR A 116 -19.21 -8.12 -3.56
CA THR A 116 -19.60 -7.64 -4.89
C THR A 116 -18.61 -6.64 -5.48
N ASP A 117 -17.90 -5.88 -4.64
CA ASP A 117 -16.97 -4.86 -5.07
C ASP A 117 -15.55 -5.40 -5.29
N THR A 118 -15.16 -6.52 -4.67
CA THR A 118 -13.79 -7.04 -4.78
C THR A 118 -13.65 -8.19 -5.77
N VAL A 119 -12.64 -8.12 -6.64
CA VAL A 119 -12.34 -9.15 -7.62
C VAL A 119 -10.87 -9.56 -7.49
N PRO A 120 -10.55 -10.80 -7.09
CA PRO A 120 -9.17 -11.28 -7.09
C PRO A 120 -8.56 -11.22 -8.50
N VAL A 121 -7.42 -10.54 -8.63
CA VAL A 121 -6.66 -10.42 -9.87
C VAL A 121 -5.23 -10.87 -9.59
N ALA A 122 -4.79 -11.92 -10.29
CA ALA A 122 -3.42 -12.42 -10.20
C ALA A 122 -2.65 -12.11 -11.49
N PRO A 123 -1.35 -11.82 -11.43
CA PRO A 123 -0.49 -11.81 -12.60
C PRO A 123 -0.54 -13.18 -13.28
N ALA A 124 -0.65 -13.20 -14.62
CA ALA A 124 -0.82 -14.43 -15.40
C ALA A 124 0.26 -15.50 -15.17
N TYR A 125 1.43 -15.12 -14.63
CA TYR A 125 2.59 -15.98 -14.44
C TYR A 125 3.17 -15.94 -13.01
N SER A 126 2.32 -15.78 -11.97
CA SER A 126 2.73 -15.86 -10.56
C SER A 126 2.22 -17.18 -9.93
N PRO A 127 3.00 -18.28 -9.99
CA PRO A 127 2.60 -19.58 -9.44
C PRO A 127 2.38 -19.54 -7.92
N ASP A 128 3.07 -18.62 -7.26
CA ASP A 128 3.03 -18.32 -5.83
C ASP A 128 1.94 -17.30 -5.44
N ARG A 129 1.28 -16.64 -6.42
CA ARG A 129 0.20 -15.67 -6.25
C ARG A 129 0.49 -14.50 -5.30
N GLU A 130 1.75 -14.13 -5.12
CA GLU A 130 2.13 -13.07 -4.17
C GLU A 130 1.81 -11.67 -4.66
N GLY A 131 1.60 -11.57 -5.97
CA GLY A 131 1.09 -10.37 -6.62
C GLY A 131 -0.43 -10.39 -6.78
N GLU A 132 -1.15 -11.36 -6.20
CA GLU A 132 -2.61 -11.36 -6.25
C GLU A 132 -3.17 -10.20 -5.42
N MET A 133 -3.90 -9.33 -6.09
CA MET A 133 -4.51 -8.12 -5.55
C MET A 133 -6.03 -8.20 -5.69
N TYR A 134 -6.77 -7.32 -5.00
CA TYR A 134 -8.16 -7.09 -5.38
C TYR A 134 -8.23 -5.94 -6.37
N GLY A 135 -8.78 -6.18 -7.56
CA GLY A 135 -9.38 -5.13 -8.36
C GLY A 135 -10.73 -4.73 -7.75
N ILE A 136 -11.10 -3.47 -7.87
CA ILE A 136 -12.33 -2.95 -7.27
C ILE A 136 -13.34 -2.57 -8.35
N SER A 137 -14.47 -3.27 -8.35
CA SER A 137 -15.62 -3.01 -9.20
C SER A 137 -16.30 -1.71 -8.77
N TYR A 138 -16.84 -0.98 -9.74
CA TYR A 138 -17.59 0.24 -9.46
C TYR A 138 -18.87 -0.06 -8.68
N ASN A 139 -19.09 0.71 -7.62
CA ASN A 139 -20.34 0.74 -6.88
C ASN A 139 -20.62 2.19 -6.45
N ALA A 140 -21.82 2.70 -6.76
CA ALA A 140 -22.19 4.09 -6.49
C ALA A 140 -22.20 4.46 -5.00
N SER A 141 -22.22 3.46 -4.10
CA SER A 141 -22.19 3.67 -2.65
C SER A 141 -20.79 3.99 -2.12
N GLN A 142 -19.74 3.72 -2.91
CA GLN A 142 -18.34 3.90 -2.54
C GLN A 142 -18.03 5.36 -2.24
N ARG A 143 -17.39 5.61 -1.10
CA ARG A 143 -17.03 6.96 -0.64
C ARG A 143 -15.53 7.15 -0.69
N TRP A 144 -15.10 7.84 -1.73
CA TRP A 144 -13.70 8.16 -1.98
C TRP A 144 -13.29 9.48 -1.33
N LYS A 145 -12.06 9.53 -0.80
CA LYS A 145 -11.45 10.71 -0.19
C LYS A 145 -9.99 10.82 -0.59
N TYR A 146 -9.48 12.04 -0.66
CA TYR A 146 -8.08 12.32 -0.93
C TYR A 146 -7.68 13.66 -0.30
N ILE A 147 -6.38 13.89 -0.17
CA ILE A 147 -5.81 15.16 0.29
C ILE A 147 -5.10 15.81 -0.90
N GLN A 148 -5.49 17.04 -1.21
CA GLN A 148 -4.84 17.85 -2.25
C GLN A 148 -3.57 18.49 -1.74
N GLY A 149 -2.52 18.52 -2.57
CA GLY A 149 -1.33 19.31 -2.29
C GLY A 149 -0.54 18.87 -1.06
N MET A 150 -0.72 17.61 -0.65
CA MET A 150 -0.06 17.03 0.52
C MET A 150 1.44 17.29 0.47
N THR A 151 2.01 17.76 1.57
CA THR A 151 3.41 18.19 1.68
C THR A 151 4.33 17.01 2.05
N PRO A 152 5.66 17.12 1.85
CA PRO A 152 6.61 16.08 2.28
C PRO A 152 6.67 15.83 3.80
N ASP A 153 6.10 16.73 4.61
CA ASP A 153 6.00 16.59 6.08
C ASP A 153 4.77 15.80 6.53
N GLU A 154 3.87 15.49 5.59
CA GLU A 154 2.66 14.70 5.84
C GLU A 154 2.86 13.26 5.35
N ALA A 155 2.17 12.31 5.98
CA ALA A 155 2.10 10.92 5.52
C ALA A 155 0.69 10.38 5.68
N VAL A 156 0.25 9.53 4.74
CA VAL A 156 -0.97 8.74 4.87
C VAL A 156 -0.58 7.30 5.18
N ILE A 157 -1.25 6.73 6.18
CA ILE A 157 -1.06 5.35 6.59
C ILE A 157 -2.39 4.63 6.40
N PHE A 158 -2.35 3.51 5.69
CA PHE A 158 -3.55 2.76 5.36
C PHE A 158 -3.27 1.27 5.30
N LYS A 159 -4.32 0.48 5.51
CA LYS A 159 -4.23 -0.98 5.51
C LYS A 159 -4.39 -1.51 4.10
N CYS A 160 -3.54 -2.47 3.73
CA CYS A 160 -3.75 -3.33 2.59
C CYS A 160 -4.30 -4.69 3.01
N PHE A 161 -4.12 -5.08 4.28
CA PHE A 161 -4.68 -6.30 4.86
C PHE A 161 -4.77 -6.21 6.39
N ASP A 162 -5.76 -6.90 6.98
CA ASP A 162 -5.93 -7.16 8.41
C ASP A 162 -6.50 -8.57 8.55
N SER A 163 -5.88 -9.41 9.38
CA SER A 163 -6.29 -10.80 9.56
C SER A 163 -7.55 -10.95 10.43
N ILE A 164 -7.98 -9.89 11.11
CA ILE A 164 -9.25 -9.87 11.84
C ILE A 164 -10.40 -9.74 10.84
N ASP A 165 -11.28 -10.74 10.84
CA ASP A 165 -12.42 -10.87 9.92
C ASP A 165 -13.72 -11.15 10.70
N ASP A 166 -13.95 -10.36 11.76
CA ASP A 166 -15.15 -10.42 12.60
C ASP A 166 -16.14 -9.26 12.34
N GLY A 167 -15.85 -8.44 11.33
CA GLY A 167 -16.61 -7.23 10.98
C GLY A 167 -16.34 -6.03 11.91
N GLY A 168 -15.49 -6.17 12.93
CA GLY A 168 -15.17 -5.10 13.88
C GLY A 168 -14.13 -4.09 13.40
N VAL A 169 -13.41 -4.41 12.32
CA VAL A 169 -12.33 -3.56 11.79
C VAL A 169 -12.39 -3.47 10.27
N ALA A 170 -11.85 -2.36 9.73
CA ALA A 170 -11.56 -2.30 8.31
C ALA A 170 -10.44 -3.28 7.96
N ARG A 171 -10.68 -4.17 6.99
CA ARG A 171 -9.69 -5.18 6.57
C ARG A 171 -8.64 -4.63 5.60
N PHE A 172 -9.03 -3.65 4.80
CA PHE A 172 -8.18 -3.01 3.82
C PHE A 172 -8.78 -1.65 3.43
N ALA A 173 -8.03 -0.84 2.69
CA ALA A 173 -8.48 0.40 2.10
C ALA A 173 -8.21 0.39 0.59
N PRO A 174 -9.25 0.27 -0.25
CA PRO A 174 -9.09 0.48 -1.68
C PRO A 174 -8.46 1.83 -1.97
N HIS A 175 -7.52 1.86 -2.91
CA HIS A 175 -6.81 3.09 -3.25
C HIS A 175 -6.44 3.14 -4.72
N THR A 176 -6.15 4.37 -5.18
CA THR A 176 -5.73 4.65 -6.56
C THR A 176 -5.06 6.02 -6.64
N GLY A 177 -4.18 6.20 -7.62
CA GLY A 177 -3.82 7.53 -8.11
C GLY A 177 -4.78 7.94 -9.22
N PHE A 178 -5.11 9.23 -9.31
CA PHE A 178 -6.01 9.71 -10.35
C PHE A 178 -5.63 11.10 -10.85
N GLU A 179 -6.02 11.41 -12.08
CA GLU A 179 -5.88 12.75 -12.63
C GLU A 179 -6.95 13.68 -12.01
N ASP A 180 -6.52 14.60 -11.14
CA ASP A 180 -7.40 15.58 -10.51
C ASP A 180 -7.61 16.78 -11.46
N PRO A 181 -8.85 17.02 -11.95
CA PRO A 181 -9.12 18.13 -12.87
C PRO A 181 -8.92 19.52 -12.24
N THR A 182 -8.76 19.59 -10.91
CA THR A 182 -8.51 20.82 -10.18
C THR A 182 -7.02 21.08 -9.91
N THR A 183 -6.14 20.20 -10.39
CA THR A 183 -4.67 20.35 -10.29
C THR A 183 -4.23 21.72 -10.84
N PRO A 184 -3.52 22.55 -10.05
CA PRO A 184 -3.05 23.85 -10.51
C PRO A 184 -2.16 23.75 -11.75
N LYS A 185 -2.33 24.66 -12.72
CA LYS A 185 -1.47 24.73 -13.90
C LYS A 185 -0.01 24.95 -13.49
N GLY A 186 0.90 24.19 -14.08
CA GLY A 186 2.32 24.26 -13.77
C GLY A 186 2.74 23.48 -12.52
N SER A 187 1.83 22.68 -11.94
CA SER A 187 2.19 21.72 -10.89
C SER A 187 3.31 20.80 -11.38
N LEU A 188 4.25 20.51 -10.48
CA LEU A 188 5.34 19.60 -10.76
C LEU A 188 4.82 18.15 -10.81
N PRO A 189 5.44 17.29 -11.63
CA PRO A 189 5.13 15.86 -11.64
C PRO A 189 5.30 15.25 -10.26
N ARG A 190 4.34 14.42 -9.83
CA ARG A 190 4.39 13.72 -8.55
C ARG A 190 5.74 13.02 -8.37
N GLU A 191 6.28 13.12 -7.15
CA GLU A 191 7.37 12.30 -6.64
C GLU A 191 7.00 11.83 -5.24
N SER A 192 6.86 10.51 -5.07
CA SER A 192 6.35 9.90 -3.84
C SER A 192 7.07 8.62 -3.48
N VAL A 193 7.01 8.23 -2.22
CA VAL A 193 7.42 6.92 -1.73
C VAL A 193 6.23 6.22 -1.08
N GLU A 194 6.14 4.91 -1.27
CA GLU A 194 5.30 4.01 -0.51
C GLU A 194 6.15 2.95 0.17
N ILE A 195 6.02 2.82 1.49
CA ILE A 195 6.72 1.82 2.29
C ILE A 195 5.69 0.81 2.78
N ARG A 196 5.90 -0.47 2.48
CA ARG A 196 5.00 -1.56 2.86
C ARG A 196 5.60 -2.39 3.97
N ALA A 197 4.81 -2.64 5.01
CA ALA A 197 5.23 -3.39 6.18
C ALA A 197 4.27 -4.55 6.51
N LEU A 198 4.84 -5.67 6.94
CA LEU A 198 4.16 -6.67 7.76
C LEU A 198 4.14 -6.17 9.21
N VAL A 199 3.00 -6.26 9.86
CA VAL A 199 2.78 -5.70 11.20
C VAL A 199 2.10 -6.75 12.07
N PHE A 200 2.71 -7.05 13.23
CA PHE A 200 2.23 -8.10 14.14
C PHE A 200 2.02 -7.57 15.56
N TYR A 201 1.07 -8.22 16.24
CA TYR A 201 0.62 -7.90 17.59
C TYR A 201 0.81 -9.13 18.48
N ASP A 202 1.22 -8.92 19.73
CA ASP A 202 1.28 -10.00 20.73
C ASP A 202 -0.10 -10.36 21.31
#